data_AF-A0A2D7T9A0-F1
#
_entry.id   AF-A0A2D7T9A0-F1
#
_cell.length_a   1.000
_cell.length_b   1.000
_cell.length_c   1.000
_cell.angle_alpha   90.00
_cell.angle_beta   90.00
_cell.angle_gamma   90.00
#
_symmetry.space_group_name_H-M   'P 1'
#
loop_
_entity.id
_entity.type
_entity.pdbx_description
1 polymer ?
#
loop_
_entity_poly.entity_id
_entity_poly.type
_entity_poly.pdbx_seq_one_letter_code
_entity_poly.pdbx_strand_id
1 'polypeptide(L)'
;MQKENSNLSGVIRFFRGSQLLGLSKHDGTETINELSKLCDVVIPTNCTSGTCGTCMVTLNSGIVKLSDELPPGLDFDLVKNMAKLA
;
A
#
# COMPACT_ATOMS: atom_id res chain seq x y z
N MET A 1 3.74 24.81 -7.74
CA MET A 1 4.52 24.00 -6.78
C MET A 1 3.59 23.62 -5.63
N GLN A 2 2.84 22.52 -5.78
CA GLN A 2 1.79 22.13 -4.82
C GLN A 2 2.35 21.09 -3.85
N LYS A 3 2.63 21.53 -2.61
CA LYS A 3 2.85 20.65 -1.46
C LYS A 3 1.48 20.25 -0.92
N GLU A 4 0.92 19.15 -1.42
CA GLU A 4 -0.27 18.54 -0.80
C GLU A 4 0.16 17.49 0.23
N ASN A 5 0.48 17.98 1.43
CA ASN A 5 0.46 17.17 2.64
C ASN A 5 -1.00 16.82 3.01
N SER A 6 -1.68 16.03 2.19
CA SER A 6 -2.90 15.34 2.61
C SER A 6 -2.50 14.20 3.55
N ASN A 7 -2.62 14.44 4.85
CA ASN A 7 -2.85 13.39 5.85
C ASN A 7 -4.21 12.78 5.49
N LEU A 8 -4.19 11.74 4.66
CA LEU A 8 -5.39 11.00 4.30
C LEU A 8 -5.73 10.11 5.50
N SER A 9 -6.49 10.64 6.46
CA SER A 9 -6.98 9.84 7.58
C SER A 9 -8.23 9.07 7.15
N GLY A 10 -8.30 7.79 7.50
CA GLY A 10 -9.31 6.90 6.94
C GLY A 10 -9.31 5.51 7.53
N VAL A 11 -9.99 4.61 6.84
CA VAL A 11 -10.05 3.17 7.18
C VAL A 11 -9.49 2.38 6.02
N ILE A 12 -8.36 1.70 6.26
CA ILE A 12 -7.80 0.74 5.31
C ILE A 12 -8.45 -0.61 5.54
N ARG A 13 -8.73 -1.34 4.45
CA ARG A 13 -9.33 -2.68 4.47
C ARG A 13 -8.49 -3.61 3.60
N PHE A 14 -8.06 -4.72 4.18
CA PHE A 14 -7.30 -5.75 3.50
C PHE A 14 -8.20 -6.87 3.04
N PHE A 15 -8.11 -7.23 1.77
CA PHE A 15 -8.91 -8.29 1.17
C PHE A 15 -8.03 -9.37 0.55
N ARG A 16 -8.53 -10.61 0.56
CA ARG A 16 -8.02 -11.72 -0.25
C ARG A 16 -9.16 -12.27 -1.09
N GLY A 17 -9.20 -11.89 -2.35
CA GLY A 17 -10.38 -12.10 -3.19
C GLY A 17 -11.58 -11.33 -2.63
N SER A 18 -12.66 -12.03 -2.29
CA SER A 18 -13.85 -11.44 -1.65
C SER A 18 -13.80 -11.43 -0.12
N GLN A 19 -12.79 -12.07 0.50
CA GLN A 19 -12.70 -12.17 1.95
C GLN A 19 -12.02 -10.93 2.56
N LEU A 20 -12.68 -10.28 3.51
CA LEU A 20 -12.06 -9.24 4.35
C LEU A 20 -11.15 -9.92 5.38
N LEU A 21 -9.85 -9.62 5.32
CA LEU A 21 -8.85 -10.15 6.27
C LEU A 21 -8.75 -9.28 7.52
N GLY A 22 -8.80 -7.96 7.36
CA GLY A 22 -8.62 -7.02 8.46
C GLY A 22 -8.88 -5.59 8.03
N LEU A 23 -9.10 -4.71 9.01
CA LEU A 23 -9.29 -3.29 8.78
C LEU A 23 -8.71 -2.47 9.93
N SER A 24 -8.01 -1.39 9.59
CA SER A 24 -7.44 -0.46 10.58
C SER A 24 -7.87 0.96 10.25
N LYS A 25 -7.92 1.80 11.29
CA LYS A 25 -7.90 3.24 11.11
C LYS A 25 -6.45 3.70 10.91
N HIS A 26 -6.23 4.65 10.03
CA HIS A 26 -4.92 5.26 9.81
C HIS A 26 -5.07 6.77 9.73
N ASP A 27 -4.01 7.50 10.04
CA ASP A 27 -3.93 8.95 9.84
C ASP A 27 -3.22 9.33 8.54
N GLY A 28 -2.63 8.33 7.86
CA GLY A 28 -1.91 8.51 6.60
C GLY A 28 -0.41 8.70 6.77
N THR A 29 0.11 8.50 7.99
CA THR A 29 1.56 8.52 8.27
C THR A 29 2.20 7.13 8.18
N GLU A 30 1.46 6.06 8.44
CA GLU A 30 1.97 4.69 8.41
C GLU A 30 1.94 4.07 7.01
N THR A 31 2.86 3.10 6.79
CA THR A 31 2.90 2.29 5.57
C THR A 31 1.80 1.22 5.56
N ILE A 32 1.45 0.71 4.37
CA ILE A 32 0.44 -0.35 4.24
C ILE A 32 0.90 -1.61 4.99
N ASN A 33 2.20 -1.92 4.96
CA ASN A 33 2.79 -3.03 5.69
C ASN A 33 2.74 -2.87 7.22
N GLU A 34 2.80 -1.66 7.76
CA GLU A 34 2.61 -1.43 9.20
C GLU A 34 1.14 -1.58 9.57
N LEU A 35 0.23 -1.02 8.76
CA LEU A 35 -1.20 -1.12 8.96
C LEU A 35 -1.71 -2.56 8.84
N SER A 36 -1.10 -3.39 7.99
CA SER A 36 -1.47 -4.80 7.85
C SER A 36 -1.14 -5.59 9.11
N LYS A 37 0.03 -5.35 9.73
CA LYS A 37 0.44 -5.96 10.99
C LYS A 37 -0.48 -5.57 12.14
N LEU A 38 -0.99 -4.34 12.18
CA LEU A 38 -1.97 -3.90 13.18
C LEU A 38 -3.30 -4.65 13.12
N CYS A 39 -3.59 -5.32 12.01
CA CYS A 39 -4.82 -6.11 11.81
C CYS A 39 -4.56 -7.61 11.71
N ASP A 40 -3.39 -8.09 12.14
CA ASP A 40 -2.96 -9.48 11.98
C ASP A 40 -2.98 -9.99 10.53
N VAL A 41 -2.85 -9.07 9.56
CA VAL A 41 -2.75 -9.38 8.13
C VAL A 41 -1.28 -9.48 7.76
N VAL A 42 -0.82 -10.69 7.45
CA VAL A 42 0.55 -10.93 7.01
C VAL A 42 0.64 -10.74 5.50
N ILE A 43 1.26 -9.63 5.09
CA ILE A 43 1.70 -9.43 3.70
C ILE A 43 3.10 -10.03 3.58
N PRO A 44 3.36 -10.93 2.62
CA PRO A 44 4.67 -11.52 2.46
C PRO A 44 5.69 -10.44 2.05
N THR A 45 6.68 -10.19 2.92
CA THR A 45 7.74 -9.21 2.68
C THR A 45 9.09 -9.91 2.71
N ASN A 46 9.81 -9.88 1.60
CA ASN A 46 11.16 -10.46 1.50
C ASN A 46 12.27 -9.39 1.48
N CYS A 47 11.98 -8.22 0.89
CA CYS A 47 12.89 -7.09 0.82
C CYS A 47 12.27 -5.86 1.50
N THR A 48 13.12 -4.95 1.98
CA THR A 48 12.70 -3.64 2.52
C THR A 48 12.88 -2.51 1.51
N SER A 49 13.63 -2.76 0.43
CA SER A 49 14.05 -1.76 -0.56
C SER A 49 13.10 -1.62 -1.75
N GLY A 50 11.96 -2.32 -1.75
CA GLY A 50 10.98 -2.26 -2.85
C GLY A 50 11.46 -2.85 -4.19
N THR A 51 12.41 -3.80 -4.15
CA THR A 51 13.05 -4.38 -5.35
C THR A 51 12.47 -5.73 -5.78
N CYS A 52 11.83 -6.46 -4.88
CA CYS A 52 11.48 -7.88 -5.07
C CYS A 52 10.02 -8.14 -5.41
N GLY A 53 9.13 -7.14 -5.32
CA GLY A 53 7.70 -7.28 -5.64
C GLY A 53 6.89 -8.21 -4.72
N THR A 54 7.50 -8.78 -3.68
CA THR A 54 6.82 -9.79 -2.83
C THR A 54 5.65 -9.21 -2.04
N CYS A 55 5.75 -7.94 -1.64
CA CYS A 55 4.69 -7.21 -0.93
C CYS A 55 3.71 -6.49 -1.87
N MET A 56 3.64 -6.90 -3.14
CA MET A 56 2.76 -6.29 -4.11
C MET A 56 1.29 -6.52 -3.73
N VAL A 57 0.56 -5.41 -3.66
CA VAL A 57 -0.88 -5.37 -3.38
C VAL A 57 -1.57 -4.59 -4.49
N THR A 58 -2.85 -4.87 -4.69
CA THR A 58 -3.68 -4.16 -5.66
C THR A 58 -4.61 -3.21 -4.93
N LEU A 59 -4.57 -1.93 -5.29
CA LEU A 59 -5.49 -0.93 -4.75
C LEU A 59 -6.88 -1.14 -5.37
N ASN A 60 -7.79 -1.73 -4.61
CA ASN A 60 -9.16 -1.97 -5.07
C ASN A 60 -9.97 -0.66 -5.20
N SER A 61 -9.85 0.24 -4.21
CA SER A 61 -10.49 1.55 -4.24
C SER A 61 -9.77 2.53 -3.33
N GLY A 62 -9.79 3.81 -3.68
CA GLY A 62 -9.21 4.89 -2.89
C GLY A 62 -7.95 5.46 -3.54
N ILE A 63 -7.18 6.20 -2.76
CA ILE A 63 -5.96 6.87 -3.22
C ILE A 63 -4.84 6.51 -2.25
N VAL A 64 -3.75 5.98 -2.78
CA VAL A 64 -2.50 5.78 -2.05
C VAL A 64 -1.46 6.66 -2.71
N LYS A 65 -0.80 7.50 -1.91
CA LYS A 65 0.29 8.34 -2.40
C LYS A 65 1.45 7.46 -2.83
N LEU A 66 1.92 7.70 -4.05
CA LEU A 66 3.22 7.21 -4.49
C LEU A 66 4.28 8.24 -4.12
N SER A 67 5.45 7.75 -3.71
CA SER A 67 6.66 8.56 -3.63
C SER A 67 7.00 9.13 -5.02
N ASP A 68 7.67 10.29 -5.03
CA ASP A 68 8.08 10.97 -6.28
C ASP A 68 8.99 10.09 -7.16
N GLU A 69 9.78 9.21 -6.54
CA GLU A 69 10.56 8.18 -7.22
C GLU A 69 9.89 6.81 -7.11
N LEU A 70 9.67 6.16 -8.25
CA LEU A 70 9.17 4.80 -8.30
C LEU A 70 10.26 3.83 -7.80
N PRO A 71 9.90 2.90 -6.90
CA PRO A 71 10.84 1.87 -6.49
C PRO A 71 11.19 0.98 -7.68
N PRO A 72 12.42 0.46 -7.75
CA PRO A 72 12.94 -0.28 -8.90
C PRO A 72 12.16 -1.56 -9.24
N GLY A 73 11.44 -2.13 -8.26
CA GLY A 73 10.56 -3.29 -8.46
C GLY A 73 9.15 -2.95 -8.92
N LEU A 74 8.85 -1.68 -9.22
CA LEU A 74 7.53 -1.22 -9.65
C LEU A 74 7.66 -0.44 -10.96
N ASP A 75 7.21 -1.04 -12.06
CA ASP A 75 7.16 -0.37 -13.36
C ASP A 75 5.87 0.45 -13.54
N PHE A 76 5.86 1.34 -14.54
CA PHE A 76 4.72 2.20 -14.81
C PHE A 76 3.45 1.42 -15.23
N ASP A 77 3.59 0.25 -15.86
CA ASP A 77 2.46 -0.57 -16.29
C ASP A 77 1.76 -1.23 -15.10
N LEU A 78 2.52 -1.68 -14.12
CA LEU A 78 2.03 -2.19 -12.83
C LEU A 78 1.32 -1.07 -12.05
N VAL A 79 1.90 0.13 -12.00
CA VAL A 79 1.26 1.30 -11.36
C VAL A 79 -0.08 1.61 -12.03
N LYS A 80 -0.13 1.54 -13.37
CA LYS A 80 -1.35 1.77 -14.16
C LYS A 80 -2.42 0.71 -13.89
N ASN A 81 -2.00 -0.52 -13.58
CA ASN A 81 -2.87 -1.61 -13.13
C ASN A 81 -3.19 -1.56 -11.62
N MET A 82 -2.99 -0.40 -10.97
CA MET A 82 -3.27 -0.18 -9.55
C MET A 82 -2.42 -1.02 -8.60
N ALA A 83 -1.31 -1.61 -9.07
CA ALA A 83 -0.35 -2.29 -8.21
C ALA A 83 0.43 -1.27 -7.38
N LYS A 84 0.65 -1.62 -6.12
CA LYS A 84 1.41 -0.85 -5.12
C LYS A 84 2.28 -1.82 -4.34
N LEU A 85 3.42 -1.34 -3.84
CA LEU A 85 4.20 -2.07 -2.84
C LEU A 85 3.76 -1.60 -1.46
N ALA A 86 3.50 -2.57 -0.56
CA ALA A 86 2.97 -2.31 0.77
C ALA A 86 4.02 -1.76 1.76
#